data_AF-A0A927G9R4-F1
#
_entry.id   AF-A0A927G9R4-F1
#
_cell.length_a   1.000
_cell.length_b   1.000
_cell.length_c   1.000
_cell.angle_alpha   90.00
_cell.angle_beta   90.00
_cell.angle_gamma   90.00
#
_symmetry.space_group_name_H-M   'P 1'
#
loop_
_entity.id
_entity.type
_entity.pdbx_description
1 polymer ?
#
loop_
_entity_poly.entity_id
_entity_poly.type
_entity_poly.pdbx_seq_one_letter_code
_entity_poly.pdbx_strand_id
1 'polypeptide(L)'
;MITYYLNHIDQLVLTFCVVFTFINTVRMVRRAAVPVRKVPAYFVVFGATSIATFLGAGHLFEISYRAIEQKMAGTFVYNFRFYALILLGVLLLSLSVQMLRYIRNWFSGVPDSQRQIIKTALIIVAISAPTGVFSPIGYVPTIACTITLLFMPFAVRKQPKTTQMELVTNDVNEPV
;
A
#
# COMPACT_ATOMS: atom_id res chain seq x y z
N MET A 1 -16.78 -18.33 28.65
CA MET A 1 -17.18 -18.20 27.23
C MET A 1 -16.62 -16.92 26.60
N ILE A 2 -16.65 -15.77 27.28
CA ILE A 2 -16.07 -14.50 26.79
C ILE A 2 -14.56 -14.64 26.49
N THR A 3 -13.77 -15.23 27.39
CA THR A 3 -12.30 -15.39 27.25
C THR A 3 -11.86 -16.21 26.03
N TYR A 4 -12.70 -17.12 25.53
CA TYR A 4 -12.38 -17.91 24.33
C TYR A 4 -12.45 -17.06 23.05
N TYR A 5 -13.43 -16.15 22.97
CA TYR A 5 -13.57 -15.22 21.84
C TYR A 5 -12.43 -14.20 21.81
N LEU A 6 -11.96 -13.71 22.96
CA LEU A 6 -10.87 -12.71 23.03
C LEU A 6 -9.57 -13.25 22.39
N ASN A 7 -9.25 -14.53 22.61
CA ASN A 7 -8.04 -15.15 22.07
C ASN A 7 -8.07 -15.39 20.55
N HIS A 8 -9.21 -15.21 19.88
CA HIS A 8 -9.35 -15.45 18.43
C HIS A 8 -9.58 -14.18 17.63
N ILE A 9 -9.79 -13.04 18.29
CA ILE A 9 -9.98 -11.74 17.62
C ILE A 9 -8.76 -11.41 16.75
N ASP A 10 -7.54 -11.66 17.24
CA ASP A 10 -6.32 -11.40 16.47
C ASP A 10 -6.29 -12.21 15.17
N GLN A 11 -6.68 -13.49 15.22
CA GLN A 11 -6.72 -14.35 14.04
C GLN A 11 -7.82 -13.93 13.05
N LEU A 12 -8.97 -13.49 13.55
CA LEU A 12 -10.05 -12.95 12.72
C LEU A 12 -9.61 -11.65 12.03
N VAL A 13 -9.04 -10.70 12.77
CA VAL A 13 -8.55 -9.42 12.23
C VAL A 13 -7.47 -9.67 11.19
N LEU A 14 -6.51 -10.56 11.48
CA LEU A 14 -5.46 -10.91 10.53
C LEU A 14 -6.03 -11.55 9.26
N THR A 15 -7.00 -12.45 9.39
CA THR A 15 -7.71 -13.06 8.25
C THR A 15 -8.42 -12.01 7.41
N PHE A 16 -9.15 -11.09 8.04
CA PHE A 16 -9.77 -9.97 7.33
C PHE A 16 -8.73 -9.09 6.63
N CYS A 17 -7.64 -8.74 7.29
CA CYS A 17 -6.57 -7.95 6.67
C CYS A 17 -5.96 -8.65 5.45
N VAL A 18 -5.72 -9.97 5.52
CA VAL A 18 -5.25 -10.76 4.36
C VAL A 18 -6.27 -10.69 3.21
N VAL A 19 -7.55 -10.96 3.50
CA VAL A 19 -8.61 -10.98 2.49
C VAL A 19 -8.79 -9.59 1.86
N PHE A 20 -8.84 -8.52 2.65
CA PHE A 20 -8.95 -7.15 2.14
C PHE A 20 -7.71 -6.74 1.34
N THR A 21 -6.51 -7.10 1.77
CA THR A 21 -5.26 -6.85 1.03
C THR A 21 -5.32 -7.51 -0.34
N PHE A 22 -5.68 -8.79 -0.37
CA PHE A 22 -5.76 -9.58 -1.60
C PHE A 22 -6.82 -9.01 -2.56
N ILE A 23 -8.04 -8.78 -2.08
CA ILE A 23 -9.15 -8.25 -2.89
C ILE A 23 -8.79 -6.86 -3.44
N ASN A 24 -8.32 -5.94 -2.60
CA ASN A 24 -7.98 -4.59 -3.06
C ASN A 24 -6.82 -4.59 -4.06
N THR A 25 -5.81 -5.42 -3.84
CA THR A 25 -4.69 -5.60 -4.77
C THR A 25 -5.18 -6.06 -6.14
N VAL A 26 -5.95 -7.14 -6.18
CA VAL A 26 -6.49 -7.71 -7.41
C VAL A 26 -7.42 -6.71 -8.11
N ARG A 27 -8.31 -6.05 -7.38
CA ARG A 27 -9.23 -5.05 -7.95
C ARG A 27 -8.48 -3.88 -8.57
N MET A 28 -7.42 -3.39 -7.94
CA MET A 28 -6.68 -2.24 -8.45
C MET A 28 -5.84 -2.60 -9.68
N VAL A 29 -5.16 -3.75 -9.66
CA VAL A 29 -4.39 -4.24 -10.84
C VAL A 29 -5.32 -4.52 -12.03
N ARG A 30 -6.51 -5.07 -11.81
CA ARG A 30 -7.49 -5.35 -12.88
C ARG A 30 -8.11 -4.08 -13.48
N ARG A 31 -8.12 -2.97 -12.75
CA ARG A 31 -8.69 -1.69 -13.18
C ARG A 31 -7.66 -0.73 -13.77
N ALA A 32 -6.43 -1.19 -14.03
CA ALA A 32 -5.42 -0.37 -14.69
C ALA A 32 -5.86 -0.03 -16.12
N ALA A 33 -5.84 1.27 -16.46
CA ALA A 33 -6.18 1.74 -17.80
C ALA A 33 -4.99 1.59 -18.77
N VAL A 34 -3.77 1.70 -18.24
CA VAL A 34 -2.53 1.50 -19.00
C VAL A 34 -2.14 0.01 -19.07
N PRO A 35 -1.44 -0.43 -20.13
CA PRO A 35 -0.99 -1.81 -20.24
C PRO A 35 0.07 -2.13 -19.19
N VAL A 36 -0.32 -2.85 -18.14
CA VAL A 36 0.58 -3.28 -17.05
C VAL A 36 0.89 -4.78 -17.11
N ARG A 37 2.08 -5.17 -16.65
CA ARG A 37 2.42 -6.57 -16.37
C ARG A 37 1.79 -6.96 -15.03
N LYS A 38 0.85 -7.90 -15.04
CA LYS A 38 0.01 -8.25 -13.88
C LYS A 38 0.82 -8.65 -12.64
N VAL A 39 1.89 -9.44 -12.80
CA VAL A 39 2.68 -9.95 -11.66
C VAL A 39 3.50 -8.84 -10.98
N PRO A 40 4.33 -8.04 -11.68
CA PRO A 40 4.99 -6.89 -11.03
C PRO A 40 4.00 -5.85 -10.49
N ALA A 41 2.90 -5.59 -11.22
CA ALA A 41 1.85 -4.67 -10.75
C ALA A 41 1.21 -5.16 -9.45
N TYR A 42 1.02 -6.47 -9.29
CA TYR A 42 0.55 -7.06 -8.04
C TYR A 42 1.49 -6.72 -6.88
N PHE A 43 2.80 -6.94 -7.03
CA PHE A 43 3.77 -6.65 -5.97
C PHE A 43 3.88 -5.16 -5.63
N VAL A 44 3.76 -4.28 -6.63
CA VAL A 44 3.72 -2.82 -6.40
C VAL A 44 2.55 -2.44 -5.50
N VAL A 45 1.35 -2.94 -5.82
CA VAL A 45 0.12 -2.62 -5.07
C VAL A 45 0.11 -3.31 -3.71
N PHE A 46 0.55 -4.56 -3.67
CA PHE A 46 0.51 -5.41 -2.49
C PHE A 46 1.18 -4.72 -1.30
N GLY A 47 2.38 -4.16 -1.49
CA GLY A 47 3.11 -3.49 -0.42
C GLY A 47 2.34 -2.31 0.21
N ALA A 48 1.71 -1.47 -0.61
CA ALA A 48 0.89 -0.37 -0.11
C ALA A 48 -0.36 -0.88 0.62
N THR A 49 -1.05 -1.86 0.05
CA THR A 49 -2.26 -2.42 0.67
C THR A 49 -1.97 -3.16 1.96
N SER A 50 -0.86 -3.91 2.05
CA SER A 50 -0.50 -4.66 3.25
C SER A 50 -0.14 -3.74 4.41
N ILE A 51 0.54 -2.62 4.13
CA ILE A 51 0.81 -1.61 5.17
C ILE A 51 -0.52 -1.01 5.67
N ALA A 52 -1.42 -0.63 4.76
CA ALA A 52 -2.70 -0.03 5.12
C ALA A 52 -3.57 -0.95 5.98
N THR A 53 -3.60 -2.25 5.65
CA THR A 53 -4.44 -3.23 6.35
C THR A 53 -3.79 -3.75 7.62
N PHE A 54 -2.58 -4.31 7.57
CA PHE A 54 -1.98 -5.00 8.72
C PHE A 54 -1.47 -4.00 9.76
N LEU A 55 -0.69 -3.00 9.34
CA LEU A 55 -0.02 -2.06 10.26
C LEU A 55 -0.77 -0.76 10.47
N GLY A 56 -1.62 -0.38 9.52
CA GLY A 56 -2.57 0.69 9.71
C GLY A 56 -3.76 0.19 10.51
N ALA A 57 -4.76 -0.37 9.82
CA ALA A 57 -6.04 -0.70 10.42
C ALA A 57 -5.96 -1.80 11.49
N GLY A 58 -5.28 -2.92 11.22
CA GLY A 58 -5.19 -4.07 12.12
C GLY A 58 -4.47 -3.73 13.42
N HIS A 59 -3.28 -3.14 13.32
CA HIS A 59 -2.50 -2.72 14.48
C HIS A 59 -3.20 -1.64 15.32
N LEU A 60 -3.82 -0.63 14.68
CA LEU A 60 -4.60 0.38 15.40
C LEU A 60 -5.80 -0.24 16.12
N PHE A 61 -6.49 -1.18 15.47
CA PHE A 61 -7.59 -1.91 16.07
C PHE A 61 -7.11 -2.69 17.30
N GLU A 62 -6.03 -3.46 17.18
CA GLU A 62 -5.48 -4.26 18.28
C GLU A 62 -5.07 -3.40 19.47
N ILE A 63 -4.35 -2.30 19.24
CA ILE A 63 -3.93 -1.37 20.30
C ILE A 63 -5.14 -0.74 20.99
N SER A 64 -6.12 -0.28 20.20
CA SER A 64 -7.35 0.33 20.75
C SER A 64 -8.14 -0.68 21.57
N TYR A 65 -8.24 -1.92 21.08
CA TYR A 65 -8.94 -3.00 21.73
C TYR A 65 -8.32 -3.36 23.09
N ARG A 66 -7.00 -3.58 23.12
CA ARG A 66 -6.26 -3.86 24.37
C ARG A 66 -6.36 -2.69 25.35
N ALA A 67 -6.38 -1.45 24.87
CA ALA A 67 -6.57 -0.27 25.72
C ALA A 67 -7.96 -0.21 26.35
N ILE A 68 -9.01 -0.54 25.60
CA ILE A 68 -10.38 -0.65 26.12
C ILE A 68 -10.46 -1.76 27.16
N GLU A 69 -9.88 -2.93 26.89
CA GLU A 69 -9.84 -4.05 27.82
C GLU A 69 -9.16 -3.67 29.15
N GLN A 70 -7.98 -3.04 29.08
CA GLN A 70 -7.28 -2.53 30.26
C GLN A 70 -8.09 -1.44 30.98
N LYS A 71 -8.83 -0.62 30.25
CA LYS A 71 -9.67 0.44 30.83
C LYS A 71 -10.84 -0.17 31.60
N MET A 72 -11.45 -1.22 31.08
CA MET A 72 -12.51 -1.97 31.75
C MET A 72 -11.99 -2.72 32.99
N ALA A 73 -10.75 -3.22 32.94
CA ALA A 73 -10.08 -3.84 34.09
C ALA A 73 -9.58 -2.84 35.14
N GLY A 74 -9.66 -1.53 34.87
CA GLY A 74 -9.13 -0.48 35.76
C GLY A 74 -7.61 -0.37 35.77
N THR A 75 -6.90 -1.05 34.88
CA THR A 75 -5.43 -1.11 34.82
C THR A 75 -4.84 -0.25 33.69
N PHE A 76 -5.66 0.48 32.95
CA PHE A 76 -5.19 1.30 31.84
C PHE A 76 -4.37 2.51 32.32
N VAL A 77 -3.15 2.61 31.79
CA VAL A 77 -2.27 3.76 32.00
C VAL A 77 -1.93 4.37 30.65
N TYR A 78 -2.35 5.62 30.44
CA TYR A 78 -1.96 6.38 29.28
C TYR A 78 -0.49 6.79 29.42
N ASN A 79 0.37 6.21 28.58
CA ASN A 79 1.81 6.50 28.58
C ASN A 79 2.28 6.93 27.19
N PHE A 80 3.49 7.50 27.13
CA PHE A 80 4.08 7.96 25.87
C PHE A 80 4.18 6.84 24.82
N ARG A 81 4.45 5.60 25.26
CA ARG A 81 4.54 4.44 24.36
C ARG A 81 3.22 4.17 23.64
N PHE A 82 2.10 4.19 24.36
CA PHE A 82 0.77 4.00 23.78
C PHE A 82 0.45 5.07 22.73
N TYR A 83 0.69 6.34 23.07
CA TYR A 83 0.53 7.46 22.13
C TYR A 83 1.39 7.30 20.87
N ALA A 84 2.68 6.98 21.05
CA ALA A 84 3.61 6.81 19.94
C ALA A 84 3.21 5.66 19.00
N LEU A 85 2.69 4.55 19.53
CA LEU A 85 2.22 3.42 18.73
C LEU A 85 0.96 3.78 17.91
N ILE A 86 -0.01 4.48 18.50
CA ILE A 86 -1.18 4.98 17.77
C ILE A 86 -0.74 5.96 16.69
N LEU A 87 0.12 6.93 17.02
CA LEU A 87 0.56 7.93 16.07
C LEU A 87 1.30 7.30 14.89
N LEU A 88 2.17 6.31 15.14
CA LEU A 88 2.87 5.57 14.10
C LEU A 88 1.89 4.79 13.20
N GLY A 89 0.91 4.10 13.78
CA GLY A 89 -0.12 3.40 13.01
C GLY A 89 -0.94 4.33 12.12
N VAL A 90 -1.36 5.49 12.64
CA VAL A 90 -2.09 6.51 11.87
C VAL A 90 -1.22 7.10 10.76
N LEU A 91 0.05 7.39 11.04
CA LEU A 91 1.00 7.91 10.06
C LEU A 91 1.23 6.93 8.91
N LEU A 92 1.49 5.65 9.22
CA LEU A 92 1.68 4.61 8.21
C LEU A 92 0.40 4.34 7.41
N LEU A 93 -0.77 4.38 8.05
CA LEU A 93 -2.06 4.28 7.36
C LEU A 93 -2.27 5.45 6.38
N SER A 94 -2.00 6.68 6.82
CA SER A 94 -2.12 7.87 5.97
C SER A 94 -1.19 7.81 4.76
N LEU A 95 0.09 7.49 4.97
CA LEU A 95 1.07 7.37 3.89
C LEU A 95 0.74 6.22 2.92
N SER A 96 0.28 5.07 3.43
CA SER A 96 -0.09 3.94 2.57
C SER A 96 -1.35 4.23 1.74
N VAL A 97 -2.37 4.89 2.31
CA VAL A 97 -3.54 5.35 1.55
C VAL A 97 -3.13 6.37 0.48
N GLN A 98 -2.23 7.29 0.81
CA GLN A 98 -1.69 8.24 -0.16
C GLN A 98 -0.92 7.53 -1.28
N MET A 99 -0.08 6.55 -0.94
CA MET A 99 0.64 5.73 -1.92
C MET A 99 -0.31 4.97 -2.83
N LEU A 100 -1.40 4.39 -2.31
CA LEU A 100 -2.42 3.73 -3.12
C LEU A 100 -3.10 4.69 -4.12
N ARG A 101 -3.35 5.95 -3.72
CA ARG A 101 -3.87 6.97 -4.64
C ARG A 101 -2.88 7.25 -5.77
N TYR A 102 -1.59 7.38 -5.45
CA TYR A 102 -0.56 7.59 -6.48
C TYR A 102 -0.40 6.37 -7.40
N ILE A 103 -0.47 5.14 -6.87
CA ILE A 103 -0.43 3.93 -7.71
C ILE A 103 -1.65 3.88 -8.64
N ARG A 104 -2.85 4.20 -8.13
CA ARG A 104 -4.05 4.30 -8.96
C ARG A 104 -3.87 5.33 -10.08
N ASN A 105 -3.39 6.53 -9.76
CA ASN A 105 -3.14 7.58 -10.74
C ASN A 105 -2.10 7.15 -11.78
N TRP A 106 -1.05 6.46 -11.35
CA TRP A 106 -0.03 5.90 -12.24
C TRP A 106 -0.60 4.83 -13.18
N PHE A 107 -1.47 3.95 -12.69
CA PHE A 107 -2.20 2.98 -13.51
C PHE A 107 -3.26 3.61 -14.43
N SER A 108 -3.65 4.85 -14.16
CA SER A 108 -4.47 5.67 -15.05
C SER A 108 -3.66 6.53 -16.03
N GLY A 109 -2.32 6.48 -15.98
CA GLY A 109 -1.45 7.23 -16.90
C GLY A 109 -1.18 8.68 -16.50
N VAL A 110 -1.51 9.08 -15.27
CA VAL A 110 -1.24 10.45 -14.79
C VAL A 110 0.28 10.64 -14.64
N PRO A 111 0.86 11.69 -15.26
CA PRO A 111 2.29 11.99 -15.16
C PRO A 111 2.71 12.25 -13.71
N ASP A 112 4.00 12.13 -13.41
CA ASP A 112 4.64 12.33 -12.10
C ASP A 112 4.18 11.43 -10.94
N SER A 113 3.10 10.66 -11.10
CA SER A 113 2.58 9.75 -10.07
C SER A 113 3.63 8.75 -9.62
N GLN A 114 4.47 8.25 -10.54
CA GLN A 114 5.58 7.34 -10.23
C GLN A 114 6.56 7.95 -9.22
N ARG A 115 6.96 9.21 -9.42
CA ARG A 115 7.89 9.91 -8.52
C ARG A 115 7.28 10.07 -7.13
N GLN A 116 5.97 10.33 -7.05
CA GLN A 116 5.26 10.41 -5.78
C GLN A 116 5.20 9.05 -5.06
N ILE A 117 4.98 7.93 -5.78
CA ILE A 117 5.04 6.59 -5.18
C ILE A 117 6.43 6.33 -4.59
N ILE A 118 7.49 6.62 -5.35
CA ILE A 118 8.88 6.44 -4.87
C ILE A 118 9.13 7.29 -3.63
N LYS A 119 8.74 8.58 -3.66
CA LYS A 119 8.90 9.49 -2.53
C LYS A 119 8.18 8.97 -1.28
N THR A 120 6.92 8.56 -1.41
CA THR A 120 6.15 8.02 -0.29
C THR A 120 6.73 6.71 0.23
N ALA A 121 7.17 5.80 -0.65
CA ALA A 121 7.82 4.56 -0.26
C ALA A 121 9.12 4.81 0.51
N LEU A 122 9.96 5.76 0.06
CA LEU A 122 11.18 6.14 0.76
C LEU A 122 10.91 6.77 2.13
N ILE A 123 9.86 7.60 2.25
CA ILE A 123 9.43 8.16 3.54
C ILE A 123 9.01 7.02 4.50
N ILE A 124 8.21 6.06 4.03
CA ILE A 124 7.81 4.91 4.85
C ILE A 124 9.04 4.10 5.28
N VAL A 125 9.98 3.83 4.38
CA VAL A 125 11.23 3.12 4.71
C VAL A 125 12.03 3.90 5.75
N ALA A 126 12.22 5.21 5.57
CA ALA A 126 12.98 6.05 6.50
C ALA A 126 12.38 6.06 7.91
N ILE A 127 11.04 6.05 8.02
CA ILE A 127 10.33 6.03 9.31
C ILE A 127 10.36 4.63 9.92
N SER A 128 10.15 3.57 9.13
CA SER A 128 9.96 2.21 9.65
C SER A 128 11.25 1.43 9.87
N ALA A 129 12.29 1.62 9.05
CA ALA A 129 13.57 0.91 9.18
C ALA A 129 14.20 0.96 10.58
N PRO A 130 14.28 2.13 11.27
CA PRO A 130 14.83 2.16 12.63
C PRO A 130 13.94 1.47 13.66
N THR A 131 12.63 1.33 13.41
CA THR A 131 11.72 0.64 14.35
C THR A 131 11.96 -0.87 14.39
N GLY A 132 12.51 -1.44 13.31
CA GLY A 132 12.89 -2.85 13.22
C GLY A 132 13.94 -3.29 14.25
N VAL A 133 14.79 -2.38 14.71
CA VAL A 133 15.79 -2.65 15.75
C VAL A 133 15.12 -2.99 17.10
N PHE A 134 13.95 -2.41 17.36
CA PHE A 134 13.21 -2.61 18.60
C PHE A 134 12.20 -3.77 18.50
N SER A 135 11.65 -3.99 17.30
CA SER A 135 10.70 -5.08 17.06
C SER A 135 10.78 -5.56 15.62
N PRO A 136 10.92 -6.88 15.37
CA PRO A 136 10.97 -7.44 14.02
C PRO A 136 9.77 -7.04 13.14
N ILE A 137 8.60 -6.82 13.74
CA ILE A 137 7.40 -6.38 13.01
C ILE A 137 7.56 -4.98 12.40
N GLY A 138 8.46 -4.16 12.95
CA GLY A 138 8.81 -2.83 12.44
C GLY A 138 9.47 -2.85 11.07
N TYR A 139 10.06 -3.98 10.65
CA TYR A 139 10.62 -4.12 9.30
C TYR A 139 9.56 -4.38 8.22
N VAL A 140 8.33 -4.74 8.58
CA VAL A 140 7.29 -5.10 7.61
C VAL A 140 6.99 -3.99 6.59
N PRO A 141 6.82 -2.70 6.96
CA PRO A 141 6.65 -1.63 5.97
C PRO A 141 7.90 -1.43 5.11
N THR A 142 9.09 -1.56 5.71
CA THR A 142 10.35 -1.43 4.98
C THR A 142 10.47 -2.49 3.88
N ILE A 143 10.20 -3.76 4.21
CA ILE A 143 10.22 -4.88 3.27
C ILE A 143 9.16 -4.68 2.19
N ALA A 144 7.92 -4.35 2.58
CA ALA A 144 6.82 -4.10 1.66
C ALA A 144 7.13 -2.98 0.65
N CYS A 145 7.65 -1.84 1.12
CA CYS A 145 8.06 -0.74 0.26
C CYS A 145 9.26 -1.10 -0.62
N THR A 146 10.22 -1.88 -0.12
CA THR A 146 11.37 -2.34 -0.92
C THR A 146 10.92 -3.24 -2.07
N ILE A 147 9.98 -4.16 -1.82
CA ILE A 147 9.34 -4.98 -2.86
C ILE A 147 8.63 -4.08 -3.87
N THR A 148 7.85 -3.09 -3.41
CA THR A 148 7.19 -2.13 -4.32
C THR A 148 8.20 -1.42 -5.21
N LEU A 149 9.30 -0.91 -4.65
CA LEU A 149 10.36 -0.21 -5.41
C LEU A 149 11.06 -1.13 -6.41
N LEU A 150 11.35 -2.38 -6.03
CA LEU A 150 12.03 -3.36 -6.87
C LEU A 150 11.18 -3.76 -8.09
N PHE A 151 9.87 -3.93 -7.91
CA PHE A 151 8.96 -4.37 -8.98
C PHE A 151 8.39 -3.23 -9.82
N MET A 152 8.47 -1.98 -9.34
CA MET A 152 7.98 -0.80 -10.05
C MET A 152 8.49 -0.66 -11.50
N PRO A 153 9.81 -0.74 -11.82
CA PRO A 153 10.29 -0.55 -13.19
C PRO A 153 9.76 -1.62 -14.17
N PHE A 154 9.28 -2.75 -13.67
CA PHE A 154 8.76 -3.85 -14.48
C PHE A 154 7.23 -3.82 -14.63
N ALA A 155 6.52 -2.94 -13.94
CA ALA A 155 5.06 -2.98 -13.88
C ALA A 155 4.37 -2.39 -15.12
N VAL A 156 4.91 -1.34 -15.75
CA VAL A 156 4.30 -0.73 -16.95
C VAL A 156 4.96 -1.28 -18.21
N ARG A 157 4.16 -1.74 -19.18
CA ARG A 157 4.69 -2.09 -20.51
C ARG A 157 4.97 -0.78 -21.26
N LYS A 158 6.17 -0.65 -21.82
CA LYS A 158 6.45 0.42 -22.80
C LYS A 158 5.39 0.31 -23.89
N GLN A 159 4.61 1.36 -24.11
CA GLN A 159 3.74 1.41 -25.28
C GLN A 159 4.63 1.25 -26.51
N PRO A 160 4.28 0.39 -27.49
CA PRO A 160 4.92 0.47 -28.78
C PRO A 160 4.75 1.92 -29.22
N LYS A 161 5.86 2.61 -29.53
CA LYS A 161 5.77 3.88 -30.24
C LYS A 161 4.90 3.58 -31.45
N THR A 162 3.66 4.04 -31.46
CA THR A 162 2.88 4.10 -32.68
C THR A 162 3.72 4.96 -33.59
N THR A 163 4.48 4.29 -34.45
CA THR A 163 5.32 4.92 -35.46
C THR A 163 4.40 5.92 -36.14
N GLN A 164 4.77 7.20 -36.07
CA GLN A 164 4.18 8.27 -36.87
C GLN A 164 4.57 8.06 -38.36
N MET A 165 4.32 6.84 -38.87
CA MET A 165 4.31 6.44 -40.26
C MET A 165 2.85 6.48 -40.74
N GLU A 166 2.21 7.64 -40.58
CA GLU A 166 1.09 8.01 -41.43
C GLU A 166 1.10 9.54 -41.61
N LEU A 167 2.33 10.05 -41.82
CA LEU A 167 2.56 11.16 -42.71
C LEU A 167 2.91 10.53 -44.07
N VAL A 168 2.53 11.22 -45.16
CA VAL A 168 3.10 11.10 -46.52
C VAL A 168 2.43 10.17 -47.55
N THR A 169 1.09 10.07 -47.66
CA THR A 169 0.51 9.44 -48.88
C THR A 169 -0.69 10.06 -49.57
N ASN A 170 -1.41 11.05 -49.05
CA ASN A 170 -2.61 11.54 -49.76
C ASN A 170 -2.64 13.04 -50.11
N ASP A 171 -1.47 13.69 -50.22
CA ASP A 171 -1.32 15.01 -50.89
C ASP A 171 -1.08 14.89 -52.41
N VAL A 172 -1.43 13.76 -53.03
CA VAL A 172 -1.34 13.57 -54.49
C VAL A 172 -2.71 13.18 -55.03
N ASN A 173 -3.60 14.17 -55.23
CA ASN A 173 -4.67 14.14 -56.24
C ASN A 173 -5.40 15.50 -56.29
N GLU A 174 -4.77 16.48 -56.95
CA GLU A 174 -5.48 17.58 -57.60
C GLU A 174 -5.93 17.11 -59.01
N PRO A 175 -7.22 17.15 -59.35
CA PRO A 175 -7.66 17.10 -60.75
C PRO A 175 -7.75 18.52 -61.33
N VAL A 176 -7.18 18.65 -62.53
CA VAL A 176 -7.19 19.79 -63.46
C VAL A 176 -8.60 20.16 -63.91
#